data_AF-A0A0A1UTZ2-F1
#
_entry.id   AF-A0A0A1UTZ2-F1
#
_cell.length_a   1.000
_cell.length_b   1.000
_cell.length_c   1.000
_cell.angle_alpha   90.00
_cell.angle_beta   90.00
_cell.angle_gamma   90.00
#
_symmetry.space_group_name_H-M   'P 1'
#
loop_
_entity.id
_entity.type
_entity.pdbx_description
1 polymer ?
#
loop_
_entity_poly.entity_id
_entity_poly.type
_entity_poly.pdbx_seq_one_letter_code
_entity_poly.pdbx_strand_id
1 'polypeptide(L)'
;MRHFRCPRQLTSPQWHHHQTWRLPAPLCIRAINTAARNDDATATSLVESVQIPYQGVTHARTVPATPSYFSREPQFNDLYIRISNLLTRYHHLPTVSPGEAPQVPWTKLEEMRAQMGEPIKAMHYQKVIRVAKRLNLIEPSLRPAEVKIALQEFARDINPFLNMPNPITIDRFGRAVGVGKRKASTARAFVVEGTGEVLVNGKPLSEAFGRVHDRESAVWALTATERLDKYNVWVLVEGGGTTGQAEAITLAVAKALVAHEPALKTALRKAGCITRDPRTVERKKHGHVKARKMPAWVKR
;
A
#
# COMPACT_ATOMS: atom_id res chain seq x y z
N MET A 1 46.34 27.40 36.92
CA MET A 1 47.08 26.82 38.06
C MET A 1 46.17 26.68 39.27
N ARG A 2 45.65 25.48 39.56
CA ARG A 2 45.20 25.05 40.90
C ARG A 2 45.39 23.53 40.98
N HIS A 3 46.26 23.10 41.87
CA HIS A 3 46.54 21.71 42.22
C HIS A 3 45.68 21.26 43.40
N PHE A 4 45.15 20.03 43.39
CA PHE A 4 44.95 19.13 44.54
C PHE A 4 44.74 17.71 43.96
N ARG A 5 45.76 16.84 43.94
CA ARG A 5 46.10 15.75 44.90
C ARG A 5 44.97 14.72 45.18
N CYS A 6 45.11 13.54 44.56
CA CYS A 6 44.61 12.21 44.96
C CYS A 6 45.15 11.81 46.36
N PRO A 7 44.54 10.86 47.13
CA PRO A 7 44.67 9.42 46.83
C PRO A 7 43.57 8.43 47.36
N ARG A 8 43.64 7.18 46.84
CA ARG A 8 43.08 5.90 47.36
C ARG A 8 41.55 5.74 47.33
N GLN A 9 40.93 4.57 47.15
CA GLN A 9 41.35 3.20 46.82
C GLN A 9 40.09 2.45 46.34
N LEU A 10 40.28 1.62 45.32
CA LEU A 10 39.51 0.46 44.85
C LEU A 10 38.25 0.03 45.64
N THR A 11 37.08 0.17 45.00
CA THR A 11 36.06 -0.88 44.97
C THR A 11 35.56 -1.04 43.53
N SER A 12 35.60 -2.27 43.04
CA SER A 12 35.25 -2.69 41.69
C SER A 12 33.74 -2.61 41.43
N PRO A 13 33.28 -2.05 40.29
CA PRO A 13 31.96 -2.37 39.78
C PRO A 13 32.05 -3.58 38.83
N GLN A 14 31.38 -4.66 39.22
CA GLN A 14 31.11 -5.84 38.40
C GLN A 14 30.29 -5.45 37.17
N TRP A 15 30.86 -5.62 35.96
CA TRP A 15 30.07 -5.74 34.73
C TRP A 15 30.72 -6.77 33.80
N HIS A 16 30.55 -8.04 34.15
CA HIS A 16 30.50 -9.11 33.16
C HIS A 16 29.06 -9.57 33.05
N HIS A 17 28.34 -9.08 32.04
CA HIS A 17 27.28 -9.87 31.43
C HIS A 17 27.59 -9.99 29.95
N HIS A 18 28.30 -11.08 29.65
CA HIS A 18 28.28 -11.70 28.35
C HIS A 18 26.82 -11.87 27.93
N GLN A 19 26.45 -11.30 26.79
CA GLN A 19 25.26 -11.72 26.07
C GLN A 19 25.46 -13.20 25.76
N THR A 20 24.78 -14.04 26.54
CA THR A 20 24.68 -15.46 26.28
C THR A 20 23.98 -15.62 24.94
N TRP A 21 24.69 -16.22 24.00
CA TRP A 21 24.06 -16.82 22.84
C TRP A 21 23.01 -17.79 23.36
N ARG A 22 21.75 -17.60 22.95
CA ARG A 22 20.70 -18.60 23.19
C ARG A 22 21.12 -19.88 22.47
N LEU A 23 21.59 -20.85 23.23
CA LEU A 23 21.67 -22.23 22.77
C LEU A 23 20.26 -22.69 22.37
N PRO A 24 20.09 -23.39 21.24
CA PRO A 24 18.84 -24.09 20.96
C PRO A 24 18.58 -25.10 22.08
N ALA A 25 17.31 -25.30 22.43
CA ALA A 25 16.87 -26.16 23.52
C ALA A 25 17.54 -27.55 23.46
N PRO A 26 17.94 -28.15 24.60
CA PRO A 26 18.44 -29.52 24.60
C PRO A 26 17.31 -30.43 24.10
N LEU A 27 17.59 -31.18 23.04
CA LEU A 27 16.76 -32.29 22.61
C LEU A 27 16.61 -33.22 23.81
N CYS A 28 15.40 -33.28 24.39
CA CYS A 28 15.05 -34.29 25.37
C CYS A 28 15.25 -35.66 24.71
N ILE A 29 16.31 -36.36 25.10
CA ILE A 29 16.45 -37.78 24.87
C ILE A 29 15.39 -38.45 25.72
N ARG A 30 14.24 -38.78 25.11
CA ARG A 30 13.28 -39.71 25.72
C ARG A 30 13.94 -41.09 25.70
N ALA A 31 14.30 -41.59 26.88
CA ALA A 31 14.63 -42.99 27.08
C ALA A 31 13.42 -43.83 26.64
N ILE A 32 13.66 -44.75 25.69
CA ILE A 32 12.63 -45.66 25.19
C ILE A 32 12.55 -46.82 26.19
N ASN A 33 11.48 -46.84 26.99
CA ASN A 33 11.14 -48.01 27.81
C ASN A 33 10.86 -49.20 26.90
N THR A 34 11.55 -50.31 27.14
CA THR A 34 11.19 -51.64 26.62
C THR A 34 10.01 -52.19 27.41
N ALA A 35 8.79 -51.84 27.01
CA ALA A 35 7.60 -52.56 27.44
C ALA A 35 6.84 -52.99 26.18
N ALA A 36 6.95 -54.27 25.87
CA ALA A 36 6.22 -54.91 24.79
C ALA A 36 4.72 -54.81 25.05
N ARG A 37 4.01 -54.12 24.17
CA ARG A 37 2.56 -54.21 24.05
C ARG A 37 2.27 -54.81 22.68
N ASN A 38 1.91 -56.09 22.69
CA ASN A 38 1.42 -56.80 21.51
C ASN A 38 0.01 -56.29 21.22
N ASP A 39 -0.12 -55.51 20.15
CA ASP A 39 -1.39 -55.31 19.46
C ASP A 39 -1.14 -55.55 17.97
N ASP A 40 -1.48 -56.77 17.53
CA ASP A 40 -1.51 -57.19 16.13
C ASP A 40 -2.61 -56.43 15.39
N ALA A 41 -2.23 -55.36 14.70
CA ALA A 41 -3.07 -54.74 13.68
C ALA A 41 -2.20 -54.06 12.63
N THR A 42 -1.92 -54.77 11.53
CA THR A 42 -1.54 -54.30 10.18
C THR A 42 -1.11 -52.83 10.03
N ALA A 43 -0.07 -52.41 10.75
CA ALA A 43 0.67 -51.20 10.43
C ALA A 43 1.68 -51.57 9.36
N THR A 44 1.27 -51.53 8.09
CA THR A 44 2.22 -51.48 6.98
C THR A 44 3.10 -50.28 7.23
N SER A 45 4.33 -50.54 7.68
CA SER A 45 5.33 -49.53 7.98
C SER A 45 5.70 -48.85 6.65
N LEU A 46 4.96 -47.80 6.30
CA LEU A 46 5.40 -46.78 5.36
C LEU A 46 6.50 -45.95 6.04
N VAL A 47 7.59 -46.62 6.43
CA VAL A 47 8.90 -45.99 6.49
C VAL A 47 9.28 -45.87 5.02
N GLU A 48 8.75 -44.82 4.38
CA GLU A 48 9.29 -44.34 3.12
C GLU A 48 10.78 -44.15 3.39
N SER A 49 11.60 -45.04 2.82
CA SER A 49 13.04 -45.02 2.96
C SER A 49 13.48 -43.62 2.56
N VAL A 50 14.07 -42.86 3.50
CA VAL A 50 14.67 -41.56 3.19
C VAL A 50 15.68 -41.82 2.08
N GLN A 51 15.35 -41.44 0.85
CA GLN A 51 16.28 -41.54 -0.27
C GLN A 51 17.41 -40.57 0.03
N ILE A 52 18.53 -41.09 0.53
CA ILE A 52 19.73 -40.30 0.71
C ILE A 52 20.19 -39.95 -0.70
N PRO A 53 20.10 -38.68 -1.13
CA PRO A 53 20.58 -38.32 -2.45
C PRO A 53 22.08 -38.66 -2.49
N TYR A 54 22.52 -39.26 -3.60
CA TYR A 54 23.92 -39.62 -3.88
C TYR A 54 24.47 -40.90 -3.20
N GLN A 55 23.63 -41.81 -2.69
CA GLN A 55 24.10 -43.11 -2.19
C GLN A 55 24.72 -43.95 -3.33
N GLY A 56 26.03 -44.24 -3.25
CA GLY A 56 26.79 -44.97 -4.28
C GLY A 56 27.51 -44.10 -5.32
N VAL A 57 27.43 -42.77 -5.21
CA VAL A 57 28.20 -41.86 -6.08
C VAL A 57 29.66 -41.84 -5.63
N THR A 58 30.56 -42.34 -6.48
CA THR A 58 32.01 -42.43 -6.18
C THR A 58 32.78 -41.16 -6.53
N HIS A 59 32.28 -40.35 -7.49
CA HIS A 59 32.93 -39.13 -7.97
C HIS A 59 31.90 -38.01 -8.08
N ALA A 60 32.23 -36.83 -7.54
CA ALA A 60 31.36 -35.65 -7.63
C ALA A 60 32.21 -34.41 -7.96
N ARG A 61 31.67 -33.55 -8.83
CA ARG A 61 32.23 -32.23 -9.16
C ARG A 61 31.16 -31.17 -8.94
N THR A 62 31.54 -30.06 -8.30
CA THR A 62 30.67 -28.90 -8.18
C THR A 62 30.60 -28.17 -9.52
N VAL A 63 29.38 -28.03 -10.04
CA VAL A 63 29.08 -27.28 -11.26
C VAL A 63 27.99 -26.26 -10.90
N PRO A 64 28.13 -24.98 -11.29
CA PRO A 64 27.08 -24.01 -11.03
C PRO A 64 25.79 -24.41 -11.74
N ALA A 65 24.65 -24.13 -11.12
CA ALA A 65 23.35 -24.47 -11.67
C ALA A 65 23.01 -23.67 -12.95
N THR A 66 23.52 -22.44 -13.05
CA THR A 66 23.21 -21.51 -14.14
C THR A 66 24.43 -21.23 -15.02
N PRO A 67 24.26 -21.12 -16.36
CA PRO A 67 25.36 -20.76 -17.26
C PRO A 67 25.93 -19.35 -16.99
N SER A 68 25.08 -18.42 -16.58
CA SER A 68 25.46 -17.03 -16.30
C SER A 68 25.94 -16.79 -14.86
N TYR A 69 26.34 -17.85 -14.15
CA TYR A 69 26.72 -17.82 -12.72
C TYR A 69 27.73 -16.72 -12.34
N PHE A 70 28.75 -16.49 -13.17
CA PHE A 70 29.78 -15.48 -12.92
C PHE A 70 29.38 -14.06 -13.32
N SER A 71 28.15 -13.86 -13.80
CA SER A 71 27.62 -12.54 -14.12
C SER A 71 27.10 -11.82 -12.87
N ARG A 72 26.89 -10.51 -12.98
CA ARG A 72 26.33 -9.69 -11.89
C ARG A 72 24.87 -10.04 -11.54
N GLU A 73 24.10 -10.48 -12.53
CA GLU A 73 22.65 -10.68 -12.47
C GLU A 73 22.33 -12.06 -13.10
N PRO A 74 22.78 -13.18 -12.49
CA PRO A 74 22.75 -14.50 -13.12
C PRO A 74 21.32 -14.95 -13.46
N GLN A 75 20.40 -14.94 -12.49
CA GLN A 75 19.05 -15.41 -12.73
C GLN A 75 18.33 -14.52 -13.75
N PHE A 76 18.53 -13.19 -13.67
CA PHE A 76 17.94 -12.26 -14.62
C PHE A 76 18.48 -12.42 -16.05
N ASN A 77 19.79 -12.67 -16.21
CA ASN A 77 20.40 -12.91 -17.51
C ASN A 77 19.86 -14.20 -18.15
N ASP A 78 19.68 -15.26 -17.37
CA ASP A 78 19.09 -16.51 -17.86
C ASP A 78 17.63 -16.32 -18.30
N LEU A 79 16.85 -15.54 -17.55
CA LEU A 79 15.50 -15.14 -17.97
C LEU A 79 15.52 -14.37 -19.29
N TYR A 80 16.44 -13.42 -19.45
CA TYR A 80 16.59 -12.67 -20.70
C TYR A 80 16.92 -13.60 -21.87
N ILE A 81 17.88 -14.52 -21.70
CA ILE A 81 18.27 -15.50 -22.72
C ILE A 81 17.08 -16.39 -23.10
N ARG A 82 16.33 -16.87 -22.09
CA ARG A 82 15.13 -17.69 -22.30
C ARG A 82 14.13 -16.98 -23.22
N ILE A 83 13.80 -15.73 -22.94
CA ILE A 83 12.81 -14.95 -23.71
C ILE A 83 13.37 -14.54 -25.07
N SER A 84 14.65 -14.18 -25.17
CA SER A 84 15.27 -13.89 -26.46
C SER A 84 15.22 -15.10 -27.40
N ASN A 85 15.41 -16.32 -26.86
CA ASN A 85 15.30 -17.55 -27.63
C ASN A 85 13.86 -17.83 -28.09
N LEU A 86 12.85 -17.50 -27.26
CA LEU A 86 11.46 -17.57 -27.69
C LEU A 86 11.18 -16.56 -28.81
N LEU A 87 11.73 -15.35 -28.73
CA LEU A 87 11.58 -14.36 -29.78
C LEU A 87 12.22 -14.82 -31.08
N THR A 88 13.43 -15.38 -31.06
CA THR A 88 14.08 -15.87 -32.28
C THR A 88 13.33 -17.04 -32.89
N ARG A 89 12.85 -17.99 -32.06
CA ARG A 89 12.07 -19.15 -32.52
C ARG A 89 10.75 -18.76 -33.17
N TYR A 90 10.01 -17.84 -32.55
CA TYR A 90 8.65 -17.47 -32.97
C TYR A 90 8.59 -16.09 -33.67
N HIS A 91 9.71 -15.59 -34.18
CA HIS A 91 9.79 -14.27 -34.83
C HIS A 91 8.88 -14.17 -36.07
N HIS A 92 8.70 -15.28 -36.79
CA HIS A 92 7.95 -15.37 -38.04
C HIS A 92 6.43 -15.29 -37.85
N LEU A 93 5.92 -15.45 -36.63
CA LEU A 93 4.48 -15.41 -36.38
C LEU A 93 3.95 -13.98 -36.59
N PRO A 94 2.72 -13.85 -37.15
CA PRO A 94 2.10 -12.54 -37.35
C PRO A 94 1.83 -11.85 -36.01
N THR A 95 1.86 -10.52 -36.05
CA THR A 95 1.64 -9.66 -34.89
C THR A 95 0.42 -8.79 -35.05
N VAL A 96 -0.35 -8.64 -33.96
CA VAL A 96 -1.47 -7.71 -33.85
C VAL A 96 -1.00 -6.27 -33.62
N SER A 97 -1.90 -5.33 -33.88
CA SER A 97 -1.75 -3.95 -33.43
C SER A 97 -1.69 -3.88 -31.89
N PRO A 98 -0.92 -2.94 -31.29
CA PRO A 98 -0.83 -2.80 -29.83
C PRO A 98 -2.18 -2.60 -29.10
N GLY A 99 -3.22 -2.12 -29.79
CA GLY A 99 -4.57 -1.96 -29.23
C GLY A 99 -5.37 -3.26 -29.12
N GLU A 100 -5.11 -4.21 -30.02
CA GLU A 100 -5.80 -5.51 -30.09
C GLU A 100 -5.13 -6.56 -29.19
N ALA A 101 -3.85 -6.36 -28.86
CA ALA A 101 -3.10 -7.24 -27.97
C ALA A 101 -3.71 -7.29 -26.55
N PRO A 102 -3.67 -8.45 -25.88
CA PRO A 102 -4.14 -8.56 -24.50
C PRO A 102 -3.33 -7.65 -23.58
N GLN A 103 -4.03 -6.90 -22.74
CA GLN A 103 -3.43 -5.96 -21.79
C GLN A 103 -2.84 -6.74 -20.61
N VAL A 104 -1.51 -6.71 -20.49
CA VAL A 104 -0.78 -7.38 -19.42
C VAL A 104 -0.17 -6.36 -18.46
N PRO A 105 -0.43 -6.43 -17.14
CA PRO A 105 0.20 -5.58 -16.16
C PRO A 105 1.65 -6.02 -15.89
N TRP A 106 2.60 -5.56 -16.69
CA TRP A 106 4.02 -5.91 -16.55
C TRP A 106 4.59 -5.63 -15.16
N THR A 107 5.41 -6.55 -14.63
CA THR A 107 6.18 -6.42 -13.36
C THR A 107 7.02 -5.16 -13.36
N LYS A 108 7.05 -4.45 -12.23
CA LYS A 108 7.91 -3.26 -12.11
C LYS A 108 9.35 -3.68 -11.80
N LEU A 109 10.31 -2.80 -12.09
CA LEU A 109 11.73 -3.04 -11.81
C LEU A 109 12.00 -3.38 -10.33
N GLU A 110 11.40 -2.64 -9.39
CA GLU A 110 11.61 -2.86 -7.96
C GLU A 110 11.04 -4.20 -7.50
N GLU A 111 9.88 -4.59 -8.04
CA GLU A 111 9.24 -5.87 -7.79
C GLU A 111 10.07 -7.03 -8.32
N MET A 112 10.59 -6.91 -9.55
CA MET A 112 11.49 -7.90 -10.15
C MET A 112 12.79 -8.04 -9.34
N ARG A 113 13.35 -6.93 -8.85
CA ARG A 113 14.51 -6.97 -7.93
C ARG A 113 14.19 -7.69 -6.63
N ALA A 114 13.00 -7.47 -6.08
CA ALA A 114 12.56 -8.13 -4.85
C ALA A 114 12.30 -9.63 -5.05
N GLN A 115 11.71 -10.01 -6.18
CA GLN A 115 11.43 -11.40 -6.54
C GLN A 115 12.72 -12.21 -6.75
N MET A 116 13.70 -11.66 -7.47
CA MET A 116 14.94 -12.36 -7.80
C MET A 116 16.04 -12.17 -6.74
N GLY A 117 15.95 -11.12 -5.92
CA GLY A 117 17.00 -10.74 -4.97
C GLY A 117 18.25 -10.14 -5.62
N GLU A 118 18.21 -9.81 -6.91
CA GLU A 118 19.36 -9.33 -7.68
C GLU A 118 19.32 -7.81 -7.93
N PRO A 119 20.49 -7.12 -7.98
CA PRO A 119 20.56 -5.69 -8.22
C PRO A 119 20.45 -5.37 -9.73
N ILE A 120 19.26 -5.58 -10.31
CA ILE A 120 18.98 -5.44 -11.74
C ILE A 120 19.10 -3.99 -12.21
N LYS A 121 19.91 -3.71 -13.24
CA LYS A 121 19.98 -2.38 -13.85
C LYS A 121 18.71 -2.04 -14.65
N ALA A 122 18.26 -0.79 -14.56
CA ALA A 122 17.05 -0.31 -15.26
C ALA A 122 17.13 -0.52 -16.79
N MET A 123 18.31 -0.30 -17.38
CA MET A 123 18.55 -0.55 -18.81
C MET A 123 18.34 -2.02 -19.20
N HIS A 124 18.78 -2.97 -18.37
CA HIS A 124 18.64 -4.39 -18.64
C HIS A 124 17.17 -4.82 -18.55
N TYR A 125 16.47 -4.37 -17.51
CA TYR A 125 15.02 -4.53 -17.36
C TYR A 125 14.25 -3.97 -18.57
N GLN A 126 14.57 -2.78 -19.06
CA GLN A 126 13.93 -2.22 -20.24
C GLN A 126 14.13 -3.08 -21.50
N LYS A 127 15.31 -3.70 -21.65
CA LYS A 127 15.57 -4.65 -22.75
C LYS A 127 14.67 -5.87 -22.64
N VAL A 128 14.60 -6.51 -21.46
CA VAL A 128 13.76 -7.69 -21.24
C VAL A 128 12.29 -7.39 -21.49
N ILE A 129 11.77 -6.31 -20.90
CA ILE A 129 10.37 -5.91 -21.08
C ILE A 129 10.05 -5.58 -22.54
N ARG A 130 10.99 -5.02 -23.29
CA ARG A 130 10.80 -4.78 -24.73
C ARG A 130 10.61 -6.09 -25.48
N VAL A 131 11.41 -7.11 -25.19
CA VAL A 131 11.29 -8.45 -25.81
C VAL A 131 9.98 -9.11 -25.37
N ALA A 132 9.63 -9.07 -24.09
CA ALA A 132 8.37 -9.62 -23.58
C ALA A 132 7.15 -8.95 -24.22
N LYS A 133 7.15 -7.61 -24.35
CA LYS A 133 6.10 -6.87 -25.06
C LYS A 133 6.01 -7.27 -26.53
N ARG A 134 7.15 -7.46 -27.21
CA ARG A 134 7.16 -7.93 -28.60
C ARG A 134 6.56 -9.33 -28.76
N LEU A 135 6.79 -10.24 -27.80
CA LEU A 135 6.17 -11.56 -27.77
C LEU A 135 4.66 -11.50 -27.49
N ASN A 136 4.21 -10.56 -26.65
CA ASN A 136 2.79 -10.38 -26.37
C ASN A 136 1.97 -9.91 -27.59
N LEU A 137 2.62 -9.25 -28.55
CA LEU A 137 2.00 -8.84 -29.82
C LEU A 137 1.74 -10.01 -30.77
N ILE A 138 2.23 -11.22 -30.51
CA ILE A 138 1.87 -12.40 -31.31
C ILE A 138 0.36 -12.63 -31.20
N GLU A 139 -0.27 -12.88 -32.35
CA GLU A 139 -1.69 -13.25 -32.47
C GLU A 139 -2.11 -14.25 -31.37
N PRO A 140 -3.13 -13.94 -30.53
CA PRO A 140 -3.48 -14.76 -29.37
C PRO A 140 -3.85 -16.20 -29.71
N SER A 141 -4.43 -16.43 -30.89
CA SER A 141 -4.80 -17.75 -31.42
C SER A 141 -3.58 -18.61 -31.75
N LEU A 142 -2.54 -18.01 -32.32
CA LEU A 142 -1.30 -18.67 -32.75
C LEU A 142 -0.22 -18.68 -31.66
N ARG A 143 -0.49 -18.10 -30.49
CA ARG A 143 0.49 -17.97 -29.42
C ARG A 143 0.80 -19.34 -28.78
N PRO A 144 2.05 -19.83 -28.84
CA PRO A 144 2.43 -21.11 -28.28
C PRO A 144 2.36 -21.09 -26.74
N ALA A 145 2.17 -22.27 -26.14
CA ALA A 145 2.07 -22.41 -24.68
C ALA A 145 3.36 -21.96 -23.96
N GLU A 146 4.54 -22.20 -24.55
CA GLU A 146 5.83 -21.76 -24.01
C GLU A 146 5.88 -20.25 -23.78
N VAL A 147 5.39 -19.47 -24.76
CA VAL A 147 5.34 -18.01 -24.67
C VAL A 147 4.32 -17.57 -23.62
N LYS A 148 3.18 -18.26 -23.49
CA LYS A 148 2.19 -17.95 -22.45
C LYS A 148 2.77 -18.11 -21.05
N ILE A 149 3.47 -19.23 -20.79
CA ILE A 149 4.13 -19.51 -19.50
C ILE A 149 5.21 -18.46 -19.23
N ALA A 150 6.09 -18.20 -20.19
CA ALA A 150 7.16 -17.21 -20.03
C ALA A 150 6.61 -15.80 -19.77
N LEU A 151 5.54 -15.39 -20.44
CA LEU A 151 4.91 -14.08 -20.23
C LEU A 151 4.23 -13.97 -18.85
N GLN A 152 3.74 -15.07 -18.28
CA GLN A 152 3.13 -15.09 -16.96
C GLN A 152 4.15 -14.73 -15.86
N GLU A 153 5.42 -15.11 -16.00
CA GLU A 153 6.50 -14.71 -15.09
C GLU A 153 6.70 -13.19 -15.03
N PHE A 154 6.35 -12.46 -16.11
CA PHE A 154 6.44 -10.99 -16.17
C PHE A 154 5.11 -10.29 -15.88
N ALA A 155 4.04 -11.02 -15.69
CA ALA A 155 2.74 -10.45 -15.36
C ALA A 155 2.64 -10.23 -13.84
N ARG A 156 2.14 -9.07 -13.43
CA ARG A 156 1.76 -8.82 -12.04
C ARG A 156 0.37 -9.37 -11.80
N ASP A 157 0.20 -10.05 -10.68
CA ASP A 157 -1.13 -10.33 -10.16
C ASP A 157 -1.67 -9.05 -9.49
N ILE A 158 -2.19 -8.13 -10.30
CA ILE A 158 -2.90 -6.96 -9.77
C ILE A 158 -4.33 -7.38 -9.55
N ASN A 159 -4.75 -7.45 -8.29
CA ASN A 159 -6.16 -7.53 -7.95
C ASN A 159 -6.76 -6.11 -7.91
N PRO A 160 -7.47 -5.65 -8.97
CA PRO A 160 -8.05 -4.29 -8.99
C PRO A 160 -9.12 -4.10 -7.90
N PHE A 161 -9.67 -5.20 -7.37
CA PHE A 161 -10.74 -5.21 -6.37
C PHE A 161 -10.26 -4.94 -4.94
N LEU A 162 -8.95 -5.02 -4.65
CA LEU A 162 -8.43 -4.87 -3.28
C LEU A 162 -8.55 -3.44 -2.72
N ASN A 163 -8.83 -2.43 -3.55
CA ASN A 163 -8.91 -1.03 -3.10
C ASN A 163 -10.06 -0.26 -3.77
N MET A 164 -11.26 -0.87 -3.83
CA MET A 164 -12.47 -0.13 -4.19
C MET A 164 -13.04 0.56 -2.94
N PRO A 165 -13.25 1.88 -2.93
CA PRO A 165 -13.89 2.54 -1.80
C PRO A 165 -15.35 2.11 -1.71
N ASN A 166 -15.83 1.78 -0.51
CA ASN A 166 -17.23 1.47 -0.29
C ASN A 166 -18.09 2.67 -0.69
N PRO A 167 -19.06 2.51 -1.62
CA PRO A 167 -19.94 3.60 -2.02
C PRO A 167 -20.84 4.00 -0.84
N ILE A 168 -21.19 5.29 -0.78
CA ILE A 168 -22.17 5.79 0.18
C ILE A 168 -23.54 5.38 -0.34
N THR A 169 -24.29 4.60 0.43
CA THR A 169 -25.66 4.21 0.13
C THR A 169 -26.65 5.16 0.80
N ILE A 170 -27.87 5.23 0.26
CA ILE A 170 -28.98 5.98 0.84
C ILE A 170 -29.67 5.07 1.86
N ASP A 171 -29.97 5.61 3.05
CA ASP A 171 -30.67 4.90 4.11
C ASP A 171 -32.15 4.63 3.76
N ARG A 172 -32.82 3.78 4.55
CA ARG A 172 -34.28 3.54 4.46
C ARG A 172 -35.12 4.82 4.48
N PHE A 173 -34.64 5.87 5.15
CA PHE A 173 -35.33 7.16 5.27
C PHE A 173 -34.99 8.16 4.15
N GLY A 174 -34.31 7.72 3.08
CA GLY A 174 -33.93 8.62 1.99
C GLY A 174 -32.79 9.60 2.32
N ARG A 175 -32.06 9.36 3.42
CA ARG A 175 -30.94 10.21 3.84
C ARG A 175 -29.61 9.62 3.42
N ALA A 176 -28.72 10.44 2.89
CA ALA A 176 -27.34 10.09 2.59
C ALA A 176 -26.40 10.66 3.66
N VAL A 177 -25.46 9.85 4.14
CA VAL A 177 -24.50 10.26 5.18
C VAL A 177 -23.14 10.54 4.58
N GLY A 178 -22.72 11.80 4.67
CA GLY A 178 -21.40 12.26 4.26
C GLY A 178 -20.50 12.61 5.44
N VAL A 179 -19.21 12.28 5.34
CA VAL A 179 -18.21 12.62 6.36
C VAL A 179 -17.12 13.53 5.79
N GLY A 180 -16.96 14.69 6.42
CA GLY A 180 -15.96 15.69 6.10
C GLY A 180 -15.02 15.96 7.27
N LYS A 181 -13.76 16.29 6.97
CA LYS A 181 -12.76 16.64 7.98
C LYS A 181 -11.91 17.80 7.50
N ARG A 182 -11.64 18.75 8.39
CA ARG A 182 -10.76 19.88 8.13
C ARG A 182 -10.04 20.32 9.40
N LYS A 183 -8.70 20.38 9.35
CA LYS A 183 -7.86 20.61 10.54
C LYS A 183 -8.26 19.61 11.64
N ALA A 184 -8.75 20.11 12.78
CA ALA A 184 -9.25 19.32 13.89
C ALA A 184 -10.76 19.07 13.87
N SER A 185 -11.50 19.67 12.93
CA SER A 185 -12.96 19.55 12.84
C SER A 185 -13.37 18.31 12.06
N THR A 186 -14.39 17.63 12.57
CA THR A 186 -15.05 16.49 11.93
C THR A 186 -16.54 16.77 11.81
N ALA A 187 -17.09 16.62 10.61
CA ALA A 187 -18.49 16.83 10.30
C ALA A 187 -19.13 15.56 9.76
N ARG A 188 -20.32 15.24 10.25
CA ARG A 188 -21.22 14.22 9.72
C ARG A 188 -22.48 14.92 9.24
N ALA A 189 -22.70 14.93 7.93
CA ALA A 189 -23.87 15.54 7.31
C ALA A 189 -24.86 14.47 6.88
N PHE A 190 -26.12 14.64 7.26
CA PHE A 190 -27.26 13.87 6.81
C PHE A 190 -28.01 14.74 5.82
N VAL A 191 -27.98 14.36 4.54
CA VAL A 191 -28.63 15.08 3.46
C VAL A 191 -29.85 14.30 3.01
N VAL A 192 -31.01 14.95 3.01
CA VAL A 192 -32.30 14.39 2.61
C VAL A 192 -32.98 15.35 1.65
N GLU A 193 -33.78 14.84 0.71
CA GLU A 193 -34.60 15.69 -0.16
C GLU A 193 -35.62 16.48 0.67
N GLY A 194 -35.76 17.78 0.41
CA GLY A 194 -36.53 18.69 1.25
C GLY A 194 -36.60 20.12 0.72
N THR A 195 -36.80 21.08 1.62
CA THR A 195 -37.10 22.49 1.35
C THR A 195 -35.89 23.44 1.44
N GLY A 196 -34.69 22.94 1.72
CA GLY A 196 -33.46 23.74 1.85
C GLY A 196 -33.10 24.15 3.28
N GLU A 197 -33.69 23.52 4.29
CA GLU A 197 -33.40 23.80 5.71
C GLU A 197 -32.05 23.23 6.13
N VAL A 198 -31.17 24.08 6.66
CA VAL A 198 -29.83 23.70 7.13
C VAL A 198 -29.70 23.91 8.64
N LEU A 199 -29.50 22.81 9.35
CA LEU A 199 -29.32 22.75 10.80
C LEU A 199 -27.92 22.23 11.16
N VAL A 200 -27.20 22.98 11.97
CA VAL A 200 -25.84 22.64 12.45
C VAL A 200 -25.91 22.47 13.97
N ASN A 201 -25.64 21.25 14.46
CA ASN A 201 -25.75 20.89 15.88
C ASN A 201 -27.09 21.30 16.51
N GLY A 202 -28.19 21.17 15.74
CA GLY A 202 -29.55 21.52 16.18
C GLY A 202 -29.88 23.02 16.14
N LYS A 203 -28.97 23.88 15.65
CA LYS A 203 -29.19 25.32 15.49
C LYS A 203 -29.29 25.70 14.02
N PRO A 204 -30.03 26.77 13.66
CA PRO A 204 -30.05 27.26 12.28
C PRO A 204 -28.67 27.81 11.87
N LEU A 205 -28.39 27.80 10.58
CA LEU A 205 -27.09 28.23 10.02
C LEU A 205 -26.67 29.65 10.43
N SER A 206 -27.66 30.56 10.57
CA SER A 206 -27.46 31.95 11.00
C SER A 206 -26.93 32.06 12.44
N GLU A 207 -27.44 31.24 13.35
CA GLU A 207 -27.03 31.20 14.76
C GLU A 207 -25.74 30.40 14.96
N ALA A 208 -25.56 29.32 14.20
CA ALA A 208 -24.39 28.46 14.31
C ALA A 208 -23.10 29.17 13.89
N PHE A 209 -23.16 29.96 12.82
CA PHE A 209 -22.02 30.74 12.33
C PHE A 209 -22.35 32.23 12.34
N GLY A 210 -21.63 33.01 13.15
CA GLY A 210 -21.80 34.47 13.16
C GLY A 210 -21.29 35.15 11.86
N ARG A 211 -20.28 34.56 11.21
CA ARG A 211 -19.65 35.13 10.01
C ARG A 211 -20.35 34.64 8.73
N VAL A 212 -20.74 35.56 7.86
CA VAL A 212 -21.43 35.25 6.58
C VAL A 212 -20.60 34.33 5.69
N HIS A 213 -19.30 34.57 5.55
CA HIS A 213 -18.40 33.71 4.79
C HIS A 213 -18.43 32.23 5.24
N ASP A 214 -18.53 31.98 6.55
CA ASP A 214 -18.58 30.61 7.09
C ASP A 214 -19.90 29.92 6.71
N ARG A 215 -21.01 30.69 6.67
CA ARG A 215 -22.32 30.22 6.21
C ARG A 215 -22.29 29.83 4.73
N GLU A 216 -21.78 30.72 3.88
CA GLU A 216 -21.62 30.48 2.44
C GLU A 216 -20.75 29.25 2.17
N SER A 217 -19.65 29.10 2.92
CA SER A 217 -18.75 27.95 2.79
C SER A 217 -19.46 26.64 3.14
N ALA A 218 -20.23 26.62 4.23
CA ALA A 218 -20.92 25.42 4.69
C ALA A 218 -21.94 24.88 3.66
N VAL A 219 -22.65 25.77 2.96
CA VAL A 219 -23.65 25.41 1.93
C VAL A 219 -23.10 25.40 0.50
N TRP A 220 -21.82 25.74 0.30
CA TRP A 220 -21.20 25.92 -1.01
C TRP A 220 -21.43 24.76 -1.98
N ALA A 221 -21.44 23.51 -1.49
CA ALA A 221 -21.72 22.34 -2.31
C ALA A 221 -23.12 22.36 -2.95
N LEU A 222 -24.13 22.85 -2.23
CA LEU A 222 -25.49 23.00 -2.72
C LEU A 222 -25.62 24.23 -3.62
N THR A 223 -24.99 25.35 -3.25
CA THR A 223 -25.00 26.57 -4.06
C THR A 223 -24.33 26.35 -5.43
N ALA A 224 -23.15 25.72 -5.45
CA ALA A 224 -22.40 25.45 -6.69
C ALA A 224 -23.10 24.46 -7.63
N THR A 225 -24.12 23.74 -7.13
CA THR A 225 -24.94 22.81 -7.92
C THR A 225 -26.38 23.27 -8.05
N GLU A 226 -26.71 24.52 -7.67
CA GLU A 226 -28.07 25.08 -7.78
C GLU A 226 -29.15 24.19 -7.12
N ARG A 227 -28.80 23.63 -5.96
CA ARG A 227 -29.60 22.64 -5.21
C ARG A 227 -29.89 23.04 -3.78
N LEU A 228 -29.76 24.33 -3.48
CA LEU A 228 -29.97 24.87 -2.14
C LEU A 228 -31.41 24.59 -1.66
N ASP A 229 -32.40 24.79 -2.53
CA ASP A 229 -33.82 24.68 -2.18
C ASP A 229 -34.36 23.24 -2.25
N LYS A 230 -33.52 22.26 -2.59
CA LYS A 230 -33.95 20.86 -2.83
C LYS A 230 -33.57 19.89 -1.72
N TYR A 231 -32.62 20.26 -0.86
CA TYR A 231 -32.07 19.35 0.13
C TYR A 231 -32.08 19.98 1.51
N ASN A 232 -32.66 19.26 2.47
CA ASN A 232 -32.48 19.56 3.88
C ASN A 232 -31.17 18.92 4.37
N VAL A 233 -30.42 19.66 5.17
CA VAL A 233 -29.13 19.24 5.69
C VAL A 233 -29.14 19.33 7.20
N TRP A 234 -28.99 18.19 7.86
CA TRP A 234 -28.72 18.13 9.29
C TRP A 234 -27.27 17.72 9.52
N VAL A 235 -26.50 18.56 10.20
CA VAL A 235 -25.06 18.35 10.38
C VAL A 235 -24.71 18.28 11.84
N LEU A 236 -23.94 17.25 12.19
CA LEU A 236 -23.25 17.13 13.47
C LEU A 236 -21.78 17.46 13.27
N VAL A 237 -21.28 18.47 13.98
CA VAL A 237 -19.89 18.92 13.88
C VAL A 237 -19.24 18.98 15.24
N GLU A 238 -18.04 18.43 15.33
CA GLU A 238 -17.23 18.35 16.54
C GLU A 238 -15.80 18.83 16.27
N GLY A 239 -15.19 19.48 17.27
CA GLY A 239 -13.79 19.89 17.25
C GLY A 239 -13.45 21.09 16.35
N GLY A 240 -12.21 21.56 16.47
CA GLY A 240 -11.65 22.70 15.73
C GLY A 240 -12.32 24.05 16.03
N GLY A 241 -12.43 24.92 15.02
CA GLY A 241 -13.00 26.27 15.16
C GLY A 241 -13.92 26.60 13.98
N THR A 242 -14.59 27.76 13.99
CA THR A 242 -15.73 28.07 13.09
C THR A 242 -15.44 27.83 11.60
N THR A 243 -14.35 28.39 11.07
CA THR A 243 -13.95 28.23 9.67
C THR A 243 -13.62 26.78 9.31
N GLY A 244 -12.92 26.07 10.21
CA GLY A 244 -12.57 24.66 10.02
C GLY A 244 -13.82 23.77 10.07
N GLN A 245 -14.79 24.11 10.91
CA GLN A 245 -16.08 23.44 10.96
C GLN A 245 -16.83 23.64 9.65
N ALA A 246 -17.04 24.88 9.22
CA ALA A 246 -17.73 25.20 7.95
C ALA A 246 -17.15 24.45 6.75
N GLU A 247 -15.82 24.47 6.56
CA GLU A 247 -15.16 23.74 5.47
C GLU A 247 -15.27 22.21 5.61
N ALA A 248 -15.33 21.67 6.84
CA ALA A 248 -15.61 20.26 7.05
C ALA A 248 -17.06 19.90 6.64
N ILE A 249 -18.02 20.79 6.91
CA ILE A 249 -19.41 20.63 6.45
C ILE A 249 -19.47 20.58 4.92
N THR A 250 -18.77 21.48 4.22
CA THR A 250 -18.75 21.53 2.75
C THR A 250 -18.40 20.17 2.14
N LEU A 251 -17.33 19.52 2.65
CA LEU A 251 -16.91 18.21 2.18
C LEU A 251 -17.90 17.10 2.55
N ALA A 252 -18.51 17.19 3.73
CA ALA A 252 -19.52 16.22 4.17
C ALA A 252 -20.77 16.29 3.26
N VAL A 253 -21.31 17.48 3.05
CA VAL A 253 -22.47 17.73 2.19
C VAL A 253 -22.17 17.32 0.75
N ALA A 254 -21.01 17.67 0.20
CA ALA A 254 -20.63 17.27 -1.16
C ALA A 254 -20.59 15.76 -1.35
N LYS A 255 -20.08 15.00 -0.36
CA LYS A 255 -20.07 13.53 -0.42
C LYS A 255 -21.47 12.93 -0.35
N ALA A 256 -22.32 13.46 0.53
CA ALA A 256 -23.71 13.01 0.63
C ALA A 256 -24.49 13.32 -0.64
N LEU A 257 -24.27 14.49 -1.25
CA LEU A 257 -24.91 14.89 -2.51
C LEU A 257 -24.50 13.99 -3.68
N VAL A 258 -23.23 13.55 -3.74
CA VAL A 258 -22.76 12.57 -4.74
C VAL A 258 -23.44 11.21 -4.59
N ALA A 259 -23.90 10.85 -3.39
CA ALA A 259 -24.64 9.60 -3.18
C ALA A 259 -26.07 9.67 -3.77
N HIS A 260 -26.70 10.84 -3.70
CA HIS A 260 -28.00 11.11 -4.34
C HIS A 260 -27.86 11.24 -5.86
N GLU A 261 -26.93 12.08 -6.31
CA GLU A 261 -26.72 12.37 -7.72
C GLU A 261 -25.23 12.18 -8.12
N PRO A 262 -24.83 10.98 -8.56
CA PRO A 262 -23.43 10.69 -8.88
C PRO A 262 -22.90 11.52 -10.07
N ALA A 263 -23.78 12.01 -10.94
CA ALA A 263 -23.42 12.84 -12.09
C ALA A 263 -22.81 14.20 -11.67
N LEU A 264 -23.18 14.73 -10.50
CA LEU A 264 -22.69 16.03 -10.00
C LEU A 264 -21.24 15.98 -9.52
N LYS A 265 -20.65 14.80 -9.38
CA LYS A 265 -19.28 14.62 -8.89
C LYS A 265 -18.27 15.45 -9.67
N THR A 266 -18.44 15.55 -10.99
CA THR A 266 -17.52 16.34 -11.84
C THR A 266 -17.67 17.85 -11.59
N ALA A 267 -18.90 18.35 -11.45
CA ALA A 267 -19.17 19.74 -11.14
C ALA A 267 -18.65 20.12 -9.74
N LEU A 268 -18.96 19.32 -8.73
CA LEU A 268 -18.49 19.49 -7.35
C LEU A 268 -16.96 19.39 -7.23
N ARG A 269 -16.30 18.58 -8.07
CA ARG A 269 -14.84 18.52 -8.15
C ARG A 269 -14.26 19.81 -8.71
N LYS A 270 -14.84 20.38 -9.77
CA LYS A 270 -14.44 21.67 -10.33
C LYS A 270 -14.66 22.83 -9.34
N ALA A 271 -15.75 22.78 -8.58
CA ALA A 271 -16.08 23.75 -7.53
C ALA A 271 -15.20 23.61 -6.26
N GLY A 272 -14.35 22.58 -6.17
CA GLY A 272 -13.42 22.39 -5.06
C GLY A 272 -14.02 21.71 -3.81
N CYS A 273 -15.26 21.20 -3.86
CA CYS A 273 -15.98 20.70 -2.68
C CYS A 273 -15.62 19.25 -2.30
N ILE A 274 -15.10 18.45 -3.24
CA ILE A 274 -14.80 17.02 -3.03
C ILE A 274 -13.40 16.77 -2.47
N THR A 275 -12.47 17.68 -2.72
CA THR A 275 -11.07 17.53 -2.31
C THR A 275 -10.94 17.80 -0.82
N ARG A 276 -10.44 16.81 -0.07
CA ARG A 276 -10.12 17.03 1.35
C ARG A 276 -8.87 17.89 1.48
N ASP A 277 -8.97 19.06 2.09
CA ASP A 277 -7.80 19.91 2.38
C ASP A 277 -6.88 19.23 3.42
N PRO A 278 -5.64 18.85 3.05
CA PRO A 278 -4.70 18.18 3.94
C PRO A 278 -3.97 19.15 4.89
N ARG A 279 -4.09 20.48 4.71
CA ARG A 279 -3.37 21.47 5.51
C ARG A 279 -3.73 21.32 6.99
N THR A 280 -2.71 21.18 7.83
CA THR A 280 -2.83 21.04 9.28
C THR A 280 -1.82 21.94 9.99
N VAL A 281 -2.02 22.17 11.29
CA VAL A 281 -1.07 22.95 12.10
C VAL A 281 0.20 22.13 12.29
N GLU A 282 1.34 22.68 11.85
CA GLU A 282 2.64 22.07 12.08
C GLU A 282 3.00 22.10 13.57
N ARG A 283 3.63 21.03 14.07
CA ARG A 283 4.15 20.98 15.45
C ARG A 283 5.28 21.99 15.67
N LYS A 284 5.48 22.40 16.92
CA LYS A 284 6.69 23.15 17.33
C LYS A 284 7.94 22.28 17.18
N LYS A 285 9.03 22.90 16.72
CA LYS A 285 10.37 22.27 16.61
C LYS A 285 11.28 22.84 17.71
N HIS A 286 12.18 22.02 18.25
CA HIS A 286 13.18 22.48 19.22
C HIS A 286 14.08 23.55 18.58
N GLY A 287 14.52 24.53 19.36
CA GLY A 287 15.29 25.68 18.84
C GLY A 287 14.47 26.72 18.07
N HIS A 288 13.19 26.46 17.76
CA HIS A 288 12.28 27.44 17.17
C HIS A 288 11.26 27.96 18.20
N VAL A 289 10.84 29.21 18.04
CA VAL A 289 9.79 29.84 18.86
C VAL A 289 8.42 29.25 18.52
N LYS A 290 8.12 29.06 17.23
CA LYS A 290 6.92 28.40 16.68
C LYS A 290 7.32 27.25 15.74
N ALA A 291 6.43 26.78 14.86
CA ALA A 291 6.77 25.73 13.89
C ALA A 291 7.98 26.07 13.00
N ARG A 292 8.07 27.33 12.55
CA ARG A 292 9.14 27.83 11.66
C ARG A 292 9.86 29.08 12.18
N LYS A 293 9.20 29.93 12.98
CA LYS A 293 9.79 31.16 13.52
C LYS A 293 11.00 30.82 14.39
N MET A 294 12.20 31.17 13.92
CA MET A 294 13.44 31.10 14.70
C MET A 294 13.51 32.28 15.69
N PRO A 295 14.22 32.13 16.81
CA PRO A 295 14.64 33.29 17.61
C PRO A 295 15.55 34.22 16.79
N ALA A 296 15.74 35.45 17.27
CA ALA A 296 16.67 36.38 16.62
C ALA A 296 18.08 35.79 16.58
N TRP A 297 18.72 35.79 15.41
CA TRP A 297 20.08 35.30 15.21
C TRP A 297 21.07 36.46 15.34
N VAL A 298 22.14 36.26 16.12
CA VAL A 298 23.20 37.26 16.36
C VAL A 298 24.49 36.78 15.68
N LYS A 299 25.00 37.54 14.71
CA LYS A 299 26.12 37.15 13.84
C LYS A 299 27.52 37.25 14.46
N ARG A 300 27.71 38.24 15.34
CA ARG A 300 28.97 38.80 15.89
C ARG A 300 30.28 38.19 15.39
#